data_AF-A0A9X2EUR7-F1
#
_entry.id   AF-A0A9X2EUR7-F1
#
_cell.length_a   1.000
_cell.length_b   1.000
_cell.length_c   1.000
_cell.angle_alpha   90.00
_cell.angle_beta   90.00
_cell.angle_gamma   90.00
#
_symmetry.space_group_name_H-M   'P 1'
#
loop_
_entity.id
_entity.type
_entity.pdbx_description
1 polymer ?
#
loop_
_entity_poly.entity_id
_entity_poly.type
_entity_poly.pdbx_seq_one_letter_code
_entity_poly.pdbx_strand_id
1 'polypeptide(L)'
;MKFSIINGDAGDDTVVVDGAAFHFDLAGLIDDSIWAVQWSDDSGKPEGEIEHRDGTHKKFKSIKPFQKIIDRWHEEKAQAEEGEVQQQAFFKSKEYALDVINNLAGKARKRFVPIGYGMTDEYARVKDAAQQFAEAGFTGEVPAAVQTHAEVKGVSPQQAAETILQAASNWNNALDKIREIRIKAKSEVEAAGEDADYLAIAQPFLATLKALEN
;
A
#
# COMPACT_ATOMS: atom_id res chain seq x y z
N MET A 1 5.70 28.08 -30.04
CA MET A 1 6.36 27.34 -28.96
C MET A 1 6.88 28.30 -27.92
N LYS A 2 6.54 28.04 -26.66
CA LYS A 2 7.14 28.68 -25.48
C LYS A 2 8.01 27.66 -24.76
N PHE A 3 9.21 28.09 -24.36
CA PHE A 3 10.15 27.24 -23.64
C PHE A 3 10.79 28.02 -22.50
N SER A 4 10.79 27.42 -21.32
CA SER A 4 11.49 27.97 -20.16
C SER A 4 12.28 26.89 -19.43
N ILE A 5 13.44 27.25 -18.90
CA ILE A 5 14.22 26.46 -17.95
C ILE A 5 14.41 27.29 -16.69
N ILE A 6 14.26 26.65 -15.53
CA ILE A 6 14.78 27.13 -14.25
C ILE A 6 15.76 26.06 -13.77
N ASN A 7 17.04 26.43 -13.69
CA ASN A 7 18.12 25.59 -13.16
C ASN A 7 18.20 25.85 -11.65
N GLY A 8 17.48 25.03 -10.89
CA GLY A 8 17.34 25.20 -9.44
C GLY A 8 18.63 24.84 -8.71
N ASP A 9 18.70 25.19 -7.43
CA ASP A 9 19.68 24.57 -6.54
C ASP A 9 19.10 23.24 -6.03
N ALA A 10 19.95 22.23 -5.84
CA ALA A 10 19.58 20.93 -5.25
C ALA A 10 18.55 20.09 -6.04
N GLY A 11 18.59 20.15 -7.38
CA GLY A 11 17.82 19.24 -8.25
C GLY A 11 16.35 19.61 -8.46
N ASP A 12 15.97 20.85 -8.13
CA ASP A 12 14.64 21.42 -8.41
C ASP A 12 14.56 22.02 -9.83
N ASP A 13 15.17 21.33 -10.78
CA ASP A 13 15.25 21.76 -12.16
C ASP A 13 13.88 21.65 -12.81
N THR A 14 13.39 22.77 -13.34
CA THR A 14 12.08 22.84 -13.97
C THR A 14 12.22 23.22 -15.44
N VAL A 15 11.66 22.40 -16.31
CA VAL A 15 11.55 22.70 -17.74
C VAL A 15 10.08 22.83 -18.11
N VAL A 16 9.73 23.96 -18.74
CA VAL A 16 8.38 24.27 -19.19
C VAL A 16 8.36 24.32 -20.72
N VAL A 17 7.56 23.47 -21.35
CA VAL A 17 7.31 23.48 -22.80
C VAL A 17 5.82 23.74 -23.02
N ASP A 18 5.50 24.79 -23.77
CA ASP A 18 4.13 25.19 -24.12
C ASP A 18 3.15 25.27 -22.92
N GLY A 19 3.68 25.73 -21.79
CA GLY A 19 2.91 25.93 -20.55
C GLY A 19 2.83 24.69 -19.65
N ALA A 20 3.38 23.55 -20.05
CA ALA A 20 3.46 22.36 -19.20
C ALA A 20 4.85 22.24 -18.56
N ALA A 21 4.88 22.20 -17.23
CA ALA A 21 6.11 22.01 -16.46
C ALA A 21 6.42 20.51 -16.28
N PHE A 22 7.70 20.16 -16.29
CA PHE A 22 8.21 18.83 -15.93
C PHE A 22 9.59 18.98 -15.29
N HIS A 23 9.89 18.15 -14.30
CA HIS A 23 11.12 18.24 -13.51
C HIS A 23 12.05 17.08 -13.87
N PHE A 24 13.29 17.40 -14.23
CA PHE A 24 14.33 16.42 -14.45
C PHE A 24 15.70 17.05 -14.35
N ASP A 25 16.68 16.23 -13.95
CA ASP A 25 18.07 16.65 -13.78
C ASP A 25 18.66 17.20 -15.08
N LEU A 26 19.08 18.47 -15.05
CA LEU A 26 19.69 19.17 -16.18
C LEU A 26 21.22 19.02 -16.23
N ALA A 27 21.83 18.31 -15.28
CA ALA A 27 23.27 18.10 -15.23
C ALA A 27 23.81 17.56 -16.56
N GLY A 28 24.82 18.24 -17.11
CA GLY A 28 25.44 17.90 -18.38
C GLY A 28 24.61 18.24 -19.64
N LEU A 29 23.41 18.82 -19.49
CA LEU A 29 22.60 19.32 -20.60
C LEU A 29 22.68 20.83 -20.78
N ILE A 30 22.96 21.57 -19.71
CA ILE A 30 23.25 23.00 -19.71
C ILE A 30 24.53 23.30 -18.93
N ASP A 31 25.04 24.51 -19.11
CA ASP A 31 26.15 25.02 -18.30
C ASP A 31 25.64 25.38 -16.90
N ASP A 32 26.34 24.95 -15.85
CA ASP A 32 25.97 25.20 -14.44
C ASP A 32 25.88 26.69 -14.10
N SER A 33 26.53 27.56 -14.89
CA SER A 33 26.41 29.01 -14.75
C SER A 33 25.06 29.56 -15.22
N ILE A 34 24.27 28.80 -15.97
CA ILE A 34 22.93 29.22 -16.42
C ILE A 34 21.96 29.08 -15.26
N TRP A 35 21.25 30.17 -14.95
CA TRP A 35 20.17 30.21 -13.97
C TRP A 35 18.81 29.94 -14.63
N ALA A 36 18.53 30.62 -15.74
CA ALA A 36 17.25 30.49 -16.42
C ALA A 36 17.40 30.67 -17.94
N VAL A 37 16.50 30.04 -18.68
CA VAL A 37 16.35 30.22 -20.13
C VAL A 37 14.90 30.52 -20.42
N GLN A 38 14.63 31.49 -21.29
CA GLN A 38 13.29 31.78 -21.79
C GLN A 38 13.32 31.94 -23.30
N TRP A 39 12.32 31.39 -23.98
CA TRP A 39 12.18 31.44 -25.44
C TRP A 39 10.72 31.51 -25.85
N SER A 40 10.43 32.31 -26.89
CA SER A 40 9.14 32.32 -27.56
C SER A 40 9.30 32.58 -29.05
N ASP A 41 8.49 31.90 -29.86
CA ASP A 41 8.33 32.19 -31.30
C ASP A 41 6.98 32.85 -31.64
N ASP A 42 6.14 33.12 -30.63
CA ASP A 42 4.74 33.55 -30.82
C ASP A 42 4.62 34.96 -31.41
N SER A 43 5.67 35.78 -31.35
CA SER A 43 5.69 37.17 -31.82
C SER A 43 6.01 37.31 -33.31
N GLY A 44 6.20 36.20 -34.04
CA GLY A 44 6.72 36.21 -35.42
C GLY A 44 8.20 36.60 -35.52
N LYS A 45 8.86 36.85 -34.38
CA LYS A 45 10.31 37.07 -34.27
C LYS A 45 10.85 36.14 -33.16
N PRO A 46 11.31 34.93 -33.52
CA PRO A 46 11.79 33.98 -32.53
C PRO A 46 13.02 34.53 -31.79
N GLU A 47 12.87 34.75 -30.49
CA GLU A 47 13.93 35.25 -29.62
C GLU A 47 13.85 34.63 -28.22
N GLY A 48 14.99 34.58 -27.56
CA GLY A 48 15.09 34.15 -26.19
C GLY A 48 16.23 34.81 -25.45
N GLU A 49 16.29 34.52 -24.16
CA GLU A 49 17.22 35.10 -23.21
C GLU A 49 17.73 34.02 -22.25
N ILE A 50 19.03 34.07 -21.98
CA ILE A 50 19.72 33.24 -20.98
C ILE A 50 20.13 34.17 -19.85
N GLU A 51 19.68 33.88 -18.64
CA GLU A 51 20.13 34.50 -17.41
C GLU A 51 21.18 33.58 -16.77
N HIS A 52 22.32 34.14 -16.39
CA HIS A 52 23.38 33.43 -15.69
C HIS A 52 23.32 33.75 -14.19
N ARG A 53 23.88 32.87 -13.37
CA ARG A 53 23.92 33.01 -11.90
C ARG A 53 24.68 34.25 -11.41
N ASP A 54 25.55 34.82 -12.25
CA ASP A 54 26.22 36.09 -11.97
C ASP A 54 25.35 37.33 -12.26
N GLY A 55 24.09 37.12 -12.67
CA GLY A 55 23.14 38.17 -13.03
C GLY A 55 23.35 38.73 -14.43
N THR A 56 24.17 38.10 -15.28
CA THR A 56 24.34 38.53 -16.68
C THR A 56 23.32 37.89 -17.61
N HIS A 57 22.90 38.66 -18.62
CA HIS A 57 21.84 38.27 -19.56
C HIS A 57 22.37 38.21 -20.99
N LYS A 58 21.97 37.17 -21.75
CA LYS A 58 22.38 36.99 -23.14
C LYS A 58 21.18 36.64 -24.02
N LYS A 59 20.92 37.48 -25.01
CA LYS A 59 19.90 37.20 -26.04
C LYS A 59 20.39 36.17 -27.07
N PHE A 60 19.47 35.33 -27.54
CA PHE A 60 19.70 34.37 -28.61
C PHE A 60 18.51 34.30 -29.58
N LYS A 61 18.75 33.80 -30.80
CA LYS A 61 17.76 33.77 -31.91
C LYS A 61 17.44 32.37 -32.43
N SER A 62 17.94 31.33 -31.77
CA SER A 62 17.68 29.95 -32.17
C SER A 62 17.59 29.05 -30.95
N ILE A 63 16.50 28.30 -30.86
CA ILE A 63 16.28 27.31 -29.80
C ILE A 63 17.12 26.04 -29.96
N LYS A 64 17.76 25.85 -31.13
CA LYS A 64 18.53 24.64 -31.46
C LYS A 64 19.51 24.17 -30.36
N PRO A 65 20.24 25.05 -29.64
CA PRO A 65 21.12 24.62 -28.54
C PRO A 65 20.39 23.85 -27.44
N PHE A 66 19.10 24.11 -27.24
CA PHE A 66 18.26 23.51 -26.22
C PHE A 66 17.40 22.36 -26.74
N GLN A 67 17.54 21.95 -28.01
CA GLN A 67 16.70 20.90 -28.61
C GLN A 67 16.80 19.58 -27.84
N LYS A 68 17.99 19.21 -27.37
CA LYS A 68 18.18 17.98 -26.57
C LYS A 68 17.38 17.99 -25.27
N ILE A 69 17.19 19.17 -24.67
CA ILE A 69 16.43 19.33 -23.42
C ILE A 69 14.94 19.20 -23.73
N ILE A 70 14.48 19.78 -24.83
CA ILE A 70 13.09 19.67 -25.30
C ILE A 70 12.75 18.22 -25.64
N ASP A 71 13.63 17.52 -26.37
CA ASP A 71 13.46 16.12 -26.74
C ASP A 71 13.37 15.23 -25.49
N ARG A 72 14.29 15.42 -24.54
CA ARG A 72 14.28 14.72 -23.25
C ARG A 72 13.03 15.02 -22.42
N TRP A 73 12.58 16.27 -22.40
CA TRP A 73 11.33 16.65 -21.74
C TRP A 73 10.14 15.87 -22.30
N HIS A 74 10.03 15.74 -23.63
CA HIS A 74 8.95 14.97 -24.26
C HIS A 74 9.03 13.49 -23.91
N GLU A 75 10.23 12.90 -23.95
CA GLU A 75 10.44 11.49 -23.65
C GLU A 75 10.12 11.17 -22.19
N GLU A 76 10.72 11.88 -21.24
CA GLU A 76 10.54 11.58 -19.81
C GLU A 76 9.12 11.90 -19.34
N LYS A 77 8.51 12.97 -19.86
CA LYS A 77 7.11 13.27 -19.55
C LYS A 77 6.17 12.18 -20.06
N ALA A 78 6.37 11.70 -21.29
CA ALA A 78 5.57 10.60 -21.83
C ALA A 78 5.74 9.32 -21.00
N GLN A 79 6.98 8.99 -20.60
CA GLN A 79 7.25 7.84 -19.73
C GLN A 79 6.60 7.98 -18.35
N ALA A 80 6.64 9.17 -17.75
CA ALA A 80 5.99 9.43 -16.47
C ALA A 80 4.47 9.28 -16.57
N GLU A 81 3.85 9.85 -17.61
CA GLU A 81 2.41 9.73 -17.88
C GLU A 81 2.01 8.25 -18.11
N GLU A 82 2.78 7.50 -18.88
CA GLU A 82 2.57 6.05 -19.05
C GLU A 82 2.68 5.28 -17.73
N GLY A 83 3.68 5.62 -16.91
CA GLY A 83 3.88 5.03 -15.58
C GLY A 83 2.70 5.31 -14.64
N GLU A 84 2.17 6.54 -14.65
CA GLU A 84 0.97 6.90 -13.88
C GLU A 84 -0.26 6.12 -14.34
N VAL A 85 -0.47 5.96 -15.66
CA VAL A 85 -1.58 5.19 -16.21
C VAL A 85 -1.47 3.71 -15.79
N GLN A 86 -0.27 3.12 -15.90
CA GLN A 86 -0.03 1.74 -15.48
C GLN A 86 -0.25 1.56 -13.98
N GLN A 87 0.23 2.48 -13.16
CA GLN A 87 0.02 2.47 -11.71
C GLN A 87 -1.47 2.58 -11.36
N GLN A 88 -2.20 3.48 -12.04
CA GLN A 88 -3.63 3.62 -11.83
C GLN A 88 -4.40 2.36 -12.26
N ALA A 89 -4.01 1.74 -13.37
CA ALA A 89 -4.57 0.47 -13.83
C ALA A 89 -4.32 -0.66 -12.81
N PHE A 90 -3.12 -0.71 -12.23
CA PHE A 90 -2.79 -1.67 -11.17
C PHE A 90 -3.70 -1.50 -9.95
N PHE A 91 -3.88 -0.27 -9.44
CA PHE A 91 -4.75 -0.01 -8.28
C PHE A 91 -6.24 -0.27 -8.56
N LYS A 92 -6.66 -0.22 -9.83
CA LYS A 92 -8.01 -0.58 -10.27
C LYS A 92 -8.15 -2.08 -10.59
N SER A 93 -7.07 -2.84 -10.58
CA SER A 93 -7.09 -4.24 -11.00
C SER A 93 -7.86 -5.13 -10.01
N LYS A 94 -8.43 -6.22 -10.54
CA LYS A 94 -9.05 -7.28 -9.74
C LYS A 94 -8.05 -7.86 -8.74
N GLU A 95 -6.80 -8.06 -9.16
CA GLU A 95 -5.72 -8.60 -8.32
C GLU A 95 -5.46 -7.71 -7.10
N TYR A 96 -5.34 -6.40 -7.29
CA TYR A 96 -5.15 -5.46 -6.18
C TYR A 96 -6.29 -5.53 -5.16
N ALA A 97 -7.55 -5.57 -5.61
CA ALA A 97 -8.70 -5.70 -4.70
C ALA A 97 -8.68 -7.01 -3.89
N LEU A 98 -8.31 -8.13 -4.52
CA LEU A 98 -8.17 -9.43 -3.85
C LEU A 98 -7.04 -9.42 -2.80
N ASP A 99 -5.94 -8.73 -3.09
CA ASP A 99 -4.83 -8.54 -2.16
C ASP A 99 -5.22 -7.66 -0.98
N VAL A 100 -5.95 -6.57 -1.21
CA VAL A 100 -6.49 -5.73 -0.13
C VAL A 100 -7.39 -6.55 0.80
N ILE A 101 -8.28 -7.39 0.25
CA ILE A 101 -9.15 -8.30 1.02
C ILE A 101 -8.31 -9.28 1.86
N ASN A 102 -7.31 -9.94 1.26
CA ASN A 102 -6.48 -10.91 1.97
C ASN A 102 -5.65 -10.26 3.08
N ASN A 103 -5.05 -9.10 2.80
CA ASN A 103 -4.25 -8.34 3.76
C ASN A 103 -5.07 -7.88 4.95
N LEU A 104 -6.27 -7.34 4.70
CA LEU A 104 -7.15 -6.87 5.77
C LEU A 104 -7.67 -8.04 6.62
N ALA A 105 -8.05 -9.17 6.00
CA ALA A 105 -8.39 -10.37 6.74
C ALA A 105 -7.20 -10.89 7.57
N GLY A 106 -5.97 -10.79 7.05
CA GLY A 106 -4.75 -11.09 7.78
C GLY A 106 -4.56 -10.21 9.01
N LYS A 107 -4.76 -8.89 8.88
CA LYS A 107 -4.71 -7.94 10.00
C LYS A 107 -5.76 -8.25 11.06
N ALA A 108 -7.00 -8.52 10.66
CA ALA A 108 -8.06 -8.93 11.59
C ALA A 108 -7.72 -10.20 12.36
N ARG A 109 -7.08 -11.21 11.73
CA ARG A 109 -6.65 -12.45 12.42
C ARG A 109 -5.62 -12.21 13.52
N LYS A 110 -4.73 -11.21 13.36
CA LYS A 110 -3.65 -10.93 14.34
C LYS A 110 -4.18 -10.58 15.74
N ARG A 111 -5.45 -10.17 15.86
CA ARG A 111 -6.11 -9.95 17.15
C ARG A 111 -6.40 -11.24 17.92
N PHE A 112 -6.67 -12.33 17.19
CA PHE A 112 -7.15 -13.58 17.77
C PHE A 112 -6.07 -14.67 17.77
N VAL A 113 -5.12 -14.60 16.83
CA VAL A 113 -4.07 -15.59 16.67
C VAL A 113 -2.80 -15.10 17.36
N PRO A 114 -2.27 -15.85 18.34
CA PRO A 114 -0.99 -15.54 18.97
C PRO A 114 0.14 -15.41 17.93
N ILE A 115 1.03 -14.43 18.15
CA ILE A 115 2.18 -14.20 17.28
C ILE A 115 3.41 -14.81 17.94
N GLY A 116 3.92 -15.90 17.38
CA GLY A 116 5.14 -16.56 17.86
C GLY A 116 5.28 -17.97 17.30
N TYR A 117 6.54 -18.44 17.18
CA TYR A 117 6.81 -19.78 16.69
C TYR A 117 6.24 -20.83 17.65
N GLY A 118 5.38 -21.72 17.15
CA GLY A 118 4.80 -22.83 17.92
C GLY A 118 3.65 -22.45 18.87
N MET A 119 3.28 -21.17 19.00
CA MET A 119 2.22 -20.78 19.95
C MET A 119 0.86 -21.37 19.55
N THR A 120 0.49 -21.36 18.27
CA THR A 120 -0.77 -21.96 17.82
C THR A 120 -0.86 -23.44 18.16
N ASP A 121 0.25 -24.17 18.04
CA ASP A 121 0.32 -25.60 18.37
C ASP A 121 0.23 -25.83 19.88
N GLU A 122 0.81 -24.94 20.68
CA GLU A 122 0.65 -24.95 22.13
C GLU A 122 -0.81 -24.75 22.54
N TYR A 123 -1.48 -23.72 22.02
CA TYR A 123 -2.90 -23.48 22.30
C TYR A 123 -3.79 -24.62 21.81
N ALA A 124 -3.47 -25.25 20.68
CA ALA A 124 -4.19 -26.43 20.20
C ALA A 124 -4.06 -27.61 21.19
N ARG A 125 -2.85 -27.91 21.66
CA ARG A 125 -2.62 -28.95 22.68
C ARG A 125 -3.35 -28.66 23.99
N VAL A 126 -3.34 -27.40 24.44
CA VAL A 126 -4.05 -26.97 25.66
C VAL A 126 -5.56 -27.15 25.52
N LYS A 127 -6.13 -26.77 24.37
CA LYS A 127 -7.54 -27.01 24.05
C LYS A 127 -7.86 -28.51 24.06
N ASP A 128 -7.06 -29.33 23.38
CA ASP A 128 -7.32 -30.78 23.26
C ASP A 128 -7.26 -31.46 24.64
N ALA A 129 -6.32 -31.07 25.50
CA ALA A 129 -6.24 -31.56 26.88
C ALA A 129 -7.49 -31.16 27.71
N ALA A 130 -7.92 -29.91 27.62
CA ALA A 130 -9.15 -29.46 28.29
C ALA A 130 -10.41 -30.19 27.78
N GLN A 131 -10.46 -30.45 26.47
CA GLN A 131 -11.56 -31.19 25.83
C GLN A 131 -11.63 -32.64 26.34
N GLN A 132 -10.50 -33.33 26.42
CA GLN A 132 -10.44 -34.70 26.97
C GLN A 132 -10.88 -34.75 28.43
N PHE A 133 -10.47 -33.77 29.25
CA PHE A 133 -10.90 -33.70 30.64
C PHE A 133 -12.41 -33.43 30.77
N ALA A 134 -12.97 -32.57 29.92
CA ALA A 134 -14.40 -32.32 29.87
C ALA A 134 -15.20 -33.56 29.41
N GLU A 135 -14.72 -34.29 28.41
CA GLU A 135 -15.32 -35.54 27.92
C GLU A 135 -15.30 -36.66 28.96
N ALA A 136 -14.31 -36.67 29.85
CA ALA A 136 -14.24 -37.53 31.03
C ALA A 136 -15.14 -37.04 32.18
N GLY A 137 -15.98 -36.02 31.97
CA GLY A 137 -16.85 -35.45 32.99
C GLY A 137 -16.09 -34.72 34.11
N PHE A 138 -14.90 -34.19 33.81
CA PHE A 138 -13.99 -33.57 34.78
C PHE A 138 -13.54 -34.51 35.91
N THR A 139 -13.42 -35.81 35.61
CA THR A 139 -12.97 -36.84 36.56
C THR A 139 -11.63 -37.44 36.14
N GLY A 140 -10.94 -38.09 37.09
CA GLY A 140 -9.64 -38.73 36.85
C GLY A 140 -8.46 -37.76 37.02
N GLU A 141 -7.35 -38.09 36.35
CA GLU A 141 -6.14 -37.27 36.37
C GLU A 141 -6.35 -35.96 35.61
N VAL A 142 -6.02 -34.83 36.25
CA VAL A 142 -6.13 -33.51 35.63
C VAL A 142 -4.96 -33.32 34.65
N PRO A 143 -5.22 -33.02 33.36
CA PRO A 143 -4.14 -32.76 32.41
C PRO A 143 -3.26 -31.59 32.84
N ALA A 144 -1.94 -31.71 32.68
CA ALA A 144 -0.96 -30.72 33.14
C ALA A 144 -1.28 -29.29 32.67
N ALA A 145 -1.72 -29.11 31.42
CA ALA A 145 -2.11 -27.80 30.88
C ALA A 145 -3.31 -27.16 31.63
N VAL A 146 -4.30 -27.97 31.99
CA VAL A 146 -5.48 -27.54 32.77
C VAL A 146 -5.05 -27.22 34.21
N GLN A 147 -4.21 -28.09 34.79
CA GLN A 147 -3.68 -27.91 36.15
C GLN A 147 -2.90 -26.59 36.27
N THR A 148 -1.98 -26.32 35.35
CA THR A 148 -1.21 -25.05 35.34
C THR A 148 -2.14 -23.84 35.24
N HIS A 149 -3.18 -23.88 34.41
CA HIS A 149 -4.14 -22.78 34.32
C HIS A 149 -4.93 -22.60 35.62
N ALA A 150 -5.38 -23.71 36.23
CA ALA A 150 -6.09 -23.71 37.50
C ALA A 150 -5.27 -23.08 38.63
N GLU A 151 -4.00 -23.50 38.77
CA GLU A 151 -3.06 -22.98 39.77
C GLU A 151 -2.78 -21.49 39.57
N VAL A 152 -2.46 -21.06 38.35
CA VAL A 152 -2.15 -19.66 38.04
C VAL A 152 -3.35 -18.73 38.26
N LYS A 153 -4.57 -19.21 38.01
CA LYS A 153 -5.79 -18.42 38.17
C LYS A 153 -6.47 -18.58 39.53
N GLY A 154 -6.02 -19.52 40.36
CA GLY A 154 -6.64 -19.82 41.65
C GLY A 154 -8.07 -20.36 41.52
N VAL A 155 -8.34 -21.12 40.46
CA VAL A 155 -9.68 -21.70 40.16
C VAL A 155 -9.63 -23.23 40.21
N SER A 156 -10.79 -23.88 40.20
CA SER A 156 -10.82 -25.35 40.11
C SER A 156 -10.36 -25.84 38.73
N PRO A 157 -9.86 -27.10 38.61
CA PRO A 157 -9.54 -27.71 37.32
C PRO A 157 -10.70 -27.70 36.31
N GLN A 158 -11.94 -27.89 36.79
CA GLN A 158 -13.13 -27.80 35.94
C GLN A 158 -13.29 -26.37 35.39
N GLN A 159 -13.24 -25.35 36.25
CA GLN A 159 -13.37 -23.95 35.83
C GLN A 159 -12.24 -23.55 34.86
N ALA A 160 -11.03 -24.05 35.08
CA ALA A 160 -9.90 -23.84 34.17
C ALA A 160 -10.14 -24.47 32.79
N ALA A 161 -10.61 -25.73 32.74
CA ALA A 161 -10.93 -26.40 31.49
C ALA A 161 -12.05 -25.69 30.73
N GLU A 162 -13.13 -25.31 31.41
CA GLU A 162 -14.23 -24.53 30.83
C GLU A 162 -13.74 -23.18 30.27
N THR A 163 -12.86 -22.48 31.00
CA THR A 163 -12.27 -21.21 30.54
C THR A 163 -11.43 -21.39 29.27
N ILE A 164 -10.60 -22.44 29.22
CA ILE A 164 -9.79 -22.79 28.04
C ILE A 164 -10.69 -23.09 26.84
N LEU A 165 -11.72 -23.91 27.03
CA LEU A 165 -12.65 -24.29 25.95
C LEU A 165 -13.47 -23.10 25.46
N GLN A 166 -13.91 -22.22 26.36
CA GLN A 166 -14.61 -20.99 26.00
C GLN A 166 -13.70 -20.05 25.18
N ALA A 167 -12.44 -19.89 25.59
CA ALA A 167 -11.46 -19.09 24.84
C ALA A 167 -11.23 -19.67 23.44
N ALA A 168 -11.03 -20.99 23.33
CA ALA A 168 -10.86 -21.68 22.06
C ALA A 168 -12.10 -21.54 21.15
N SER A 169 -13.30 -21.66 21.70
CA SER A 169 -14.56 -21.44 20.98
C SER A 169 -14.66 -20.02 20.45
N ASN A 170 -14.37 -19.01 21.28
CA ASN A 170 -14.37 -17.60 20.88
C ASN A 170 -13.40 -17.33 19.73
N TRP A 171 -12.21 -17.93 19.77
CA TRP A 171 -11.21 -17.78 18.72
C TRP A 171 -11.62 -18.43 17.41
N ASN A 172 -12.11 -19.68 17.45
CA ASN A 172 -12.59 -20.37 16.25
C ASN A 172 -13.76 -19.61 15.61
N ASN A 173 -14.72 -19.15 16.42
CA ASN A 173 -15.83 -18.34 15.94
C ASN A 173 -15.35 -17.04 15.26
N ALA A 174 -14.30 -16.39 15.78
CA ALA A 174 -13.74 -15.20 15.15
C ALA A 174 -13.04 -15.53 13.82
N LEU A 175 -12.27 -16.62 13.77
CA LEU A 175 -11.60 -17.08 12.57
C LEU A 175 -12.59 -17.46 11.46
N ASP A 176 -13.67 -18.15 11.81
CA ASP A 176 -14.72 -18.53 10.88
C ASP A 176 -15.45 -17.32 10.32
N LYS A 177 -15.79 -16.33 11.16
CA LYS A 177 -16.36 -15.06 10.70
C LYS A 177 -15.44 -14.33 9.73
N ILE A 178 -14.15 -14.21 10.05
CA ILE A 178 -13.16 -13.57 9.16
C ILE A 178 -13.07 -14.34 7.83
N ARG A 179 -13.04 -15.68 7.90
CA ARG A 179 -12.98 -16.54 6.72
C ARG A 179 -14.21 -16.36 5.84
N GLU A 180 -15.40 -16.35 6.43
CA GLU A 180 -16.67 -16.17 5.74
C GLU A 180 -16.71 -14.83 5.01
N ILE A 181 -16.41 -13.73 5.71
CA ILE A 181 -16.39 -12.37 5.12
C ILE A 181 -15.41 -12.32 3.96
N ARG A 182 -14.19 -12.85 4.14
CA ARG A 182 -13.15 -12.85 3.11
C ARG A 182 -13.58 -13.66 1.88
N ILE A 183 -14.16 -14.85 2.05
CA ILE A 183 -14.61 -15.67 0.91
C ILE A 183 -15.73 -14.96 0.17
N LYS A 184 -16.73 -14.45 0.87
CA LYS A 184 -17.84 -13.70 0.25
C LYS A 184 -17.33 -12.51 -0.55
N ALA A 185 -16.46 -11.69 0.04
CA ALA A 185 -15.85 -10.54 -0.63
C ALA A 185 -15.09 -10.94 -1.91
N LYS A 186 -14.28 -12.00 -1.83
CA LYS A 186 -13.55 -12.52 -2.99
C LYS A 186 -14.48 -13.01 -4.09
N SER A 187 -15.53 -13.74 -3.72
CA SER A 187 -16.50 -14.25 -4.69
C SER A 187 -17.24 -13.13 -5.43
N GLU A 188 -17.63 -12.06 -4.74
CA GLU A 188 -18.25 -10.88 -5.36
C GLU A 188 -17.30 -10.19 -6.35
N VAL A 189 -16.02 -9.99 -5.96
CA VAL A 189 -14.99 -9.40 -6.83
C VAL A 189 -14.67 -10.31 -8.03
N GLU A 190 -14.60 -11.62 -7.82
CA GLU A 190 -14.33 -12.60 -8.87
C GLU A 190 -15.47 -12.65 -9.91
N ALA A 191 -16.73 -12.56 -9.47
CA ALA A 191 -17.92 -12.57 -10.31
C ALA A 191 -18.16 -11.25 -11.08
N ALA A 192 -17.50 -10.16 -10.70
CA ALA A 192 -17.66 -8.86 -11.34
C ALA A 192 -17.02 -8.80 -12.74
N GLY A 193 -17.66 -8.03 -13.63
CA GLY A 193 -17.20 -7.76 -15.00
C GLY A 193 -15.84 -7.06 -15.07
N GLU A 194 -15.25 -7.00 -16.26
CA GLU A 194 -13.88 -6.49 -16.47
C GLU A 194 -13.71 -5.00 -16.14
N ASP A 195 -14.76 -4.19 -16.32
CA ASP A 195 -14.73 -2.74 -16.07
C ASP A 195 -15.31 -2.35 -14.70
N ALA A 196 -15.56 -3.32 -13.82
CA ALA A 196 -16.16 -3.05 -12.52
C ALA A 196 -15.18 -2.35 -11.56
N ASP A 197 -15.71 -1.51 -10.67
CA ASP A 197 -14.94 -0.99 -9.54
C ASP A 197 -14.85 -2.06 -8.44
N TYR A 198 -13.82 -2.89 -8.51
CA TYR A 198 -13.63 -4.02 -7.59
C TYR A 198 -13.44 -3.59 -6.13
N LEU A 199 -12.84 -2.41 -5.88
CA LEU A 199 -12.69 -1.90 -4.52
C LEU A 199 -14.02 -1.41 -3.97
N ALA A 200 -14.85 -0.74 -4.78
CA ALA A 200 -16.19 -0.37 -4.37
C ALA A 200 -17.04 -1.62 -4.02
N ILE A 201 -16.93 -2.70 -4.81
CA ILE A 201 -17.58 -3.99 -4.53
C ILE A 201 -17.08 -4.59 -3.21
N ALA A 202 -15.77 -4.55 -2.96
CA ALA A 202 -15.18 -5.09 -1.74
C ALA A 202 -15.49 -4.24 -0.49
N GLN A 203 -15.78 -2.95 -0.66
CA GLN A 203 -15.83 -1.97 0.44
C GLN A 203 -16.72 -2.34 1.63
N PRO A 204 -17.95 -2.86 1.46
CA PRO A 204 -18.78 -3.28 2.59
C PRO A 204 -18.14 -4.40 3.42
N PHE A 205 -17.43 -5.32 2.77
CA PHE A 205 -16.71 -6.40 3.44
C PHE A 205 -15.45 -5.89 4.12
N LEU A 206 -14.73 -4.96 3.49
CA LEU A 206 -13.55 -4.33 4.08
C LEU A 206 -13.91 -3.57 5.36
N ALA A 207 -15.02 -2.82 5.37
CA ALA A 207 -15.52 -2.16 6.57
C ALA A 207 -15.79 -3.18 7.70
N THR A 208 -16.39 -4.33 7.37
CA THR A 208 -16.67 -5.40 8.34
C THR A 208 -15.38 -6.04 8.87
N LEU A 209 -14.41 -6.34 8.01
CA LEU A 209 -13.10 -6.85 8.45
C LEU A 209 -12.36 -5.83 9.32
N LYS A 210 -12.43 -4.54 8.96
CA LYS A 210 -11.79 -3.46 9.71
C LYS A 210 -12.35 -3.33 11.12
N ALA A 211 -13.66 -3.50 11.29
CA ALA A 211 -14.30 -3.48 12.62
C ALA A 211 -13.80 -4.61 13.54
N LEU A 212 -13.30 -5.72 12.98
CA LEU A 212 -12.74 -6.84 13.75
C LEU A 212 -11.30 -6.58 14.22
N GLU A 213 -10.62 -5.56 13.68
CA GLU A 213 -9.25 -5.18 14.11
C GLU A 213 -9.20 -4.54 15.50
N ASN A 214 -10.28 -3.87 15.95
CA ASN A 214 -10.31 -3.02 17.16
C ASN A 214 -10.84 -3.70 18.41
#